data_AF-A0AAF0MKV3-F1
#
_entry.id   AF-A0AAF0MKV3-F1
#
_cell.length_a   1.000
_cell.length_b   1.000
_cell.length_c   1.000
_cell.angle_alpha   90.00
_cell.angle_beta   90.00
_cell.angle_gamma   90.00
#
_symmetry.space_group_name_H-M   'P 1'
#
loop_
_entity.id
_entity.type
_entity.pdbx_description
1 polymer ?
#
loop_
_entity_poly.entity_id
_entity_poly.type
_entity_poly.pdbx_seq_one_letter_code
_entity_poly.pdbx_strand_id
1 'polypeptide(L)'
;MDIISFVKKDYLLMISAALAFISLLIVPFDTVLTYDYMRIVETICTLLMFLLIVAGLKECNVLNKLAQKMLSDVKSTRMLCIALILMPFFCAMLFSNDVALLTFVPLAIAILSMADMKRATIGVLVLQTVAANVGSFLTPFGNPHNLYIFNLKDAYGFTLWDYEMVLIPIVAMGTVMFLAMTLMMRNKPLKFGMDQEINIKNKTTVFIILALFILAIITVIDFIPFYVTVLIIIVAFLIMMPGIFKKVNYSILLIFFFLFVFASGLTNMEYVHSLLTGLMDWDPMLTTVITSQFTSNVPSTILLQPFTDDWAAVLIGADIGGFGTPIASMASIITLKLYLQEKDSSVRNYLKVFLIVNITMLAVLIPTYYIFV
;
A
#
# COMPACT_ATOMS: atom_id res chain seq x y z
N MET A 1 26.19 -4.71 10.99
CA MET A 1 24.92 -5.21 10.44
C MET A 1 25.29 -6.07 9.26
N ASP A 2 25.14 -7.39 9.33
CA ASP A 2 25.66 -8.31 8.30
C ASP A 2 25.00 -8.03 6.96
N ILE A 3 25.78 -8.00 5.88
CA ILE A 3 25.27 -7.79 4.51
C ILE A 3 24.14 -8.78 4.23
N ILE A 4 24.27 -10.04 4.64
CA ILE A 4 23.23 -11.08 4.51
C ILE A 4 21.95 -10.73 5.28
N SER A 5 22.06 -10.05 6.43
CA SER A 5 20.90 -9.61 7.21
C SER A 5 20.18 -8.41 6.57
N PHE A 6 20.92 -7.51 5.93
CA PHE A 6 20.36 -6.40 5.15
C PHE A 6 19.70 -6.91 3.86
N VAL A 7 20.37 -7.82 3.15
CA VAL A 7 19.91 -8.54 1.96
C VAL A 7 18.57 -9.26 2.25
N LYS A 8 18.48 -9.99 3.36
CA LYS A 8 17.22 -10.65 3.75
C LYS A 8 16.11 -9.68 4.18
N LYS A 9 16.47 -8.47 4.63
CA LYS A 9 15.53 -7.49 5.13
C LYS A 9 14.79 -6.77 3.99
N ASP A 10 15.53 -6.34 2.96
CA ASP A 10 15.01 -5.56 1.82
C ASP A 10 15.39 -6.19 0.46
N TYR A 11 14.93 -7.42 0.21
CA TYR A 11 15.21 -8.12 -1.05
C TYR A 11 14.73 -7.36 -2.30
N LEU A 12 13.58 -6.67 -2.20
CA LEU A 12 13.02 -5.88 -3.29
C LEU A 12 13.93 -4.69 -3.67
N LEU A 13 14.58 -4.07 -2.67
CA LEU A 13 15.54 -2.99 -2.90
C LEU A 13 16.75 -3.49 -3.69
N MET A 14 17.26 -4.69 -3.38
CA MET A 14 18.38 -5.23 -4.13
C MET A 14 18.01 -5.68 -5.54
N ILE A 15 16.83 -6.30 -5.71
CA ILE A 15 16.36 -6.70 -7.03
C ILE A 15 16.18 -5.46 -7.91
N SER A 16 15.49 -4.43 -7.41
CA SER A 16 15.32 -3.17 -8.14
C SER A 16 16.67 -2.51 -8.45
N ALA A 17 17.60 -2.44 -7.49
CA ALA A 17 18.94 -1.89 -7.72
C ALA A 17 19.73 -2.70 -8.77
N ALA A 18 19.67 -4.03 -8.73
CA ALA A 18 20.35 -4.89 -9.70
C ALA A 18 19.76 -4.73 -11.11
N LEU A 19 18.43 -4.67 -11.23
CA LEU A 19 17.74 -4.42 -12.49
C LEU A 19 18.09 -3.04 -13.05
N ALA A 20 18.09 -2.00 -12.21
CA ALA A 20 18.52 -0.66 -12.60
C ALA A 20 19.97 -0.65 -13.08
N PHE A 21 20.88 -1.33 -12.37
CA PHE A 21 22.28 -1.44 -12.78
C PHE A 21 22.43 -2.14 -14.13
N ILE A 22 21.73 -3.27 -14.34
CA ILE A 22 21.75 -3.99 -15.63
C ILE A 22 21.23 -3.09 -16.76
N SER A 23 20.14 -2.36 -16.53
CA SER A 23 19.60 -1.39 -17.48
C SER A 23 20.64 -0.34 -17.89
N LEU A 24 21.37 0.21 -16.91
CA LEU A 24 22.42 1.21 -17.17
C LEU A 24 23.66 0.68 -17.90
N LEU A 25 23.88 -0.64 -17.92
CA LEU A 25 24.93 -1.25 -18.76
C LEU A 25 24.54 -1.27 -20.24
N ILE A 26 23.25 -1.21 -20.54
CA ILE A 26 22.72 -1.34 -21.91
C ILE A 26 22.32 0.03 -22.46
N VAL A 27 21.72 0.87 -21.62
CA VAL A 27 21.20 2.20 -21.99
C VAL A 27 21.93 3.27 -21.18
N PRO A 28 22.58 4.26 -21.83
CA PRO A 28 23.30 5.34 -21.16
C PRO A 28 22.43 6.14 -20.17
N PHE A 29 22.99 6.51 -19.02
CA PHE A 29 22.26 7.17 -17.92
C PHE A 29 21.60 8.52 -18.32
N ASP A 30 22.21 9.26 -19.24
CA ASP A 30 21.71 10.52 -19.81
C ASP A 30 20.42 10.33 -20.62
N THR A 31 20.27 9.20 -21.29
CA THR A 31 19.03 8.84 -22.00
C THR A 31 17.90 8.38 -21.06
N VAL A 32 18.23 7.91 -19.86
CA VAL A 32 17.27 7.40 -18.88
C VAL A 32 16.53 8.53 -18.14
N LEU A 33 17.19 9.67 -17.89
CA LEU A 33 16.62 10.77 -17.10
C LEU A 33 15.90 11.84 -17.93
N THR A 34 15.91 11.77 -19.25
CA THR A 34 15.45 12.88 -20.11
C THR A 34 13.93 12.99 -20.23
N TYR A 35 13.16 11.91 -20.03
CA TYR A 35 11.73 11.92 -20.35
C TYR A 35 10.76 12.06 -19.16
N ASP A 36 11.19 11.84 -17.92
CA ASP A 36 10.26 11.82 -16.77
C ASP A 36 10.87 12.20 -15.41
N TYR A 37 12.06 12.82 -15.40
CA TYR A 37 12.81 13.10 -14.17
C TYR A 37 12.01 13.92 -13.14
N MET A 38 11.33 14.98 -13.58
CA MET A 38 10.56 15.82 -12.66
C MET A 38 9.41 15.04 -12.01
N ARG A 39 8.76 14.12 -12.73
CA ARG A 39 7.69 13.29 -12.18
C ARG A 39 8.19 12.22 -11.23
N ILE A 40 9.36 11.66 -11.51
CA ILE A 40 10.06 10.76 -10.59
C ILE A 40 10.37 11.49 -9.28
N VAL A 41 10.93 12.70 -9.37
CA VAL A 41 11.24 13.54 -8.21
C VAL A 41 9.97 13.87 -7.44
N GLU A 42 8.91 14.31 -8.13
CA GLU A 42 7.62 14.63 -7.53
C GLU A 42 7.02 13.43 -6.79
N THR A 43 7.04 12.24 -7.41
CA THR A 43 6.53 11.01 -6.80
C THR A 43 7.33 10.64 -5.55
N ILE A 44 8.67 10.64 -5.63
CA ILE A 44 9.55 10.33 -4.49
C ILE A 44 9.38 11.35 -3.36
N CYS A 45 9.32 12.64 -3.69
CA CYS A 45 9.11 13.71 -2.73
C CYS A 45 7.74 13.60 -2.05
N THR A 46 6.70 13.29 -2.81
CA THR A 46 5.34 13.13 -2.29
C THR A 46 5.23 11.91 -1.39
N LEU A 47 5.84 10.78 -1.78
CA LEU A 47 5.98 9.62 -0.90
C LEU A 47 6.71 9.97 0.40
N LEU A 48 7.83 10.70 0.34
CA LEU A 48 8.57 11.13 1.52
C LEU A 48 7.71 11.96 2.49
N MET A 49 6.93 12.91 1.98
CA MET A 49 6.02 13.74 2.79
C MET A 49 5.03 12.87 3.57
N PHE A 50 4.34 11.96 2.89
CA PHE A 50 3.38 11.06 3.53
C PHE A 50 4.06 10.12 4.52
N LEU A 51 5.22 9.55 4.19
CA LEU A 51 5.97 8.68 5.11
C LEU A 51 6.37 9.41 6.40
N LEU A 52 6.78 10.68 6.32
CA LEU A 52 7.09 11.52 7.49
C LEU A 52 5.85 11.78 8.35
N ILE A 53 4.75 12.21 7.72
CA ILE A 53 3.48 12.48 8.39
C ILE A 53 3.01 11.23 9.14
N VAL A 54 2.97 10.11 8.44
CA VAL A 54 2.48 8.85 8.97
C VAL A 54 3.37 8.32 10.09
N ALA A 55 4.70 8.42 9.95
CA ALA A 55 5.62 8.12 11.03
C ALA A 55 5.33 8.98 12.27
N GLY A 56 5.07 10.29 12.08
CA GLY A 56 4.72 11.22 13.15
C GLY A 56 3.43 10.83 13.90
N LEU A 57 2.38 10.47 13.16
CA LEU A 57 1.11 10.00 13.73
C LEU A 57 1.28 8.71 14.54
N LYS A 58 2.08 7.77 14.02
CA LYS A 58 2.43 6.53 14.72
C LYS A 58 3.20 6.82 16.00
N GLU A 59 4.17 7.72 15.96
CA GLU A 59 4.97 8.10 17.12
C GLU A 59 4.14 8.74 18.23
N CYS A 60 3.08 9.46 17.85
CA CYS A 60 2.13 10.09 18.75
C CYS A 60 1.00 9.16 19.27
N ASN A 61 1.03 7.86 18.94
CA ASN A 61 0.01 6.86 19.29
C ASN A 61 -1.40 7.15 18.72
N VAL A 62 -1.54 7.95 17.66
CA VAL A 62 -2.85 8.32 17.11
C VAL A 62 -3.62 7.10 16.61
N LEU A 63 -2.94 6.24 15.84
CA LEU A 63 -3.55 5.01 15.29
C LEU A 63 -3.96 4.02 16.38
N ASN A 64 -3.15 3.90 17.44
CA ASN A 64 -3.46 3.04 18.58
C ASN A 64 -4.66 3.58 19.39
N LYS A 65 -4.76 4.91 19.58
CA LYS A 65 -5.93 5.53 20.23
C LYS A 65 -7.20 5.33 19.42
N LEU A 66 -7.13 5.49 18.10
CA LEU A 66 -8.25 5.24 17.21
C LEU A 66 -8.75 3.80 17.35
N ALA A 67 -7.82 2.83 17.38
CA ALA A 67 -8.19 1.44 17.56
C ALA A 67 -8.81 1.15 18.93
N GLN A 68 -8.28 1.73 20.01
CA GLN A 68 -8.91 1.62 21.32
C GLN A 68 -10.35 2.13 21.31
N LYS A 69 -10.59 3.29 20.69
CA LYS A 69 -11.92 3.89 20.59
C LYS A 69 -12.89 3.03 19.77
N MET A 70 -12.45 2.45 18.66
CA MET A 70 -13.31 1.59 17.84
C MET A 70 -13.65 0.26 18.51
N LEU A 71 -12.83 -0.16 19.48
CA LEU A 71 -12.96 -1.44 20.16
C LEU A 71 -13.64 -1.36 21.52
N SER A 72 -13.90 -0.15 22.05
CA SER A 72 -14.56 0.03 23.36
C SER A 72 -16.01 -0.47 23.39
N ASP A 73 -16.69 -0.47 22.25
CA ASP A 73 -18.11 -0.83 22.15
C ASP A 73 -18.36 -2.26 21.65
N VAL A 74 -17.30 -3.08 21.55
CA VAL A 74 -17.37 -4.42 20.98
C VAL A 74 -18.00 -5.41 21.95
N LYS A 75 -19.15 -6.00 21.55
CA LYS A 75 -19.93 -6.94 22.39
C LYS A 75 -19.91 -8.39 21.89
N SER A 76 -19.27 -8.64 20.75
CA SER A 76 -19.25 -9.98 20.14
C SER A 76 -17.97 -10.24 19.37
N THR A 77 -17.63 -11.52 19.20
CA THR A 77 -16.46 -11.95 18.43
C THR A 77 -16.51 -11.47 16.98
N ARG A 78 -17.71 -11.44 16.38
CA ARG A 78 -17.86 -10.94 15.00
C ARG A 78 -17.65 -9.43 14.92
N MET A 79 -18.22 -8.68 15.85
CA MET A 79 -18.01 -7.23 15.91
C MET A 79 -16.52 -6.89 16.13
N LEU A 80 -15.81 -7.71 16.91
CA LEU A 80 -14.36 -7.59 17.06
C LEU A 80 -13.64 -7.78 15.72
N CYS A 81 -13.93 -8.86 14.99
CA CYS A 81 -13.33 -9.12 13.68
C CYS A 81 -13.63 -7.99 12.69
N ILE A 82 -14.89 -7.53 12.61
CA ILE A 82 -15.29 -6.43 11.73
C ILE A 82 -14.50 -5.16 12.07
N ALA A 83 -14.38 -4.80 13.35
CA ALA A 83 -13.61 -3.63 13.75
C ALA A 83 -12.12 -3.78 13.38
N LEU A 84 -11.51 -4.95 13.66
CA LEU A 84 -10.11 -5.23 13.33
C LEU A 84 -9.81 -5.16 11.82
N ILE A 85 -10.79 -5.50 10.98
CA ILE A 85 -10.66 -5.53 9.51
C ILE A 85 -10.98 -4.15 8.90
N LEU A 86 -12.02 -3.47 9.38
CA LEU A 86 -12.42 -2.14 8.88
C LEU A 86 -11.45 -1.02 9.30
N MET A 87 -10.77 -1.15 10.43
CA MET A 87 -9.76 -0.18 10.85
C MET A 87 -8.67 0.04 9.78
N PRO A 88 -7.94 -0.99 9.33
CA PRO A 88 -6.96 -0.83 8.27
C PRO A 88 -7.58 -0.50 6.91
N PHE A 89 -8.82 -0.88 6.62
CA PHE A 89 -9.52 -0.42 5.41
C PHE A 89 -9.59 1.11 5.34
N PHE A 90 -10.14 1.76 6.37
CA PHE A 90 -10.24 3.22 6.40
C PHE A 90 -8.88 3.90 6.63
N CYS A 91 -8.01 3.31 7.44
CA CYS A 91 -6.69 3.88 7.67
C CYS A 91 -5.77 3.75 6.45
N ALA A 92 -5.92 2.73 5.61
CA ALA A 92 -5.13 2.58 4.39
C ALA A 92 -5.47 3.65 3.34
N MET A 93 -6.73 4.11 3.28
CA MET A 93 -7.13 5.29 2.48
C MET A 93 -6.37 6.55 2.90
N LEU A 94 -6.02 6.67 4.19
CA LEU A 94 -5.40 7.89 4.74
C LEU A 94 -3.87 7.80 4.83
N PHE A 95 -3.33 6.65 5.23
CA PHE A 95 -1.95 6.53 5.72
C PHE A 95 -1.13 5.47 4.98
N SER A 96 -1.66 4.93 3.90
CA SER A 96 -1.21 3.76 3.15
C SER A 96 -1.45 2.39 3.78
N ASN A 97 -1.62 1.38 2.92
CA ASN A 97 -1.84 -0.01 3.34
C ASN A 97 -0.69 -0.59 4.20
N ASP A 98 0.57 -0.32 3.81
CA ASP A 98 1.75 -0.84 4.50
C ASP A 98 1.82 -0.34 5.93
N VAL A 99 1.59 0.97 6.14
CA VAL A 99 1.65 1.54 7.48
C VAL A 99 0.43 1.15 8.32
N ALA A 100 -0.75 1.05 7.70
CA ALA A 100 -1.92 0.50 8.37
C ALA A 100 -1.60 -0.92 8.88
N LEU A 101 -1.05 -1.80 8.05
CA LEU A 101 -0.74 -3.18 8.45
C LEU A 101 0.39 -3.27 9.48
N LEU A 102 1.47 -2.49 9.33
CA LEU A 102 2.55 -2.41 10.33
C LEU A 102 2.09 -1.94 11.72
N THR A 103 0.89 -1.37 11.81
CA THR A 103 0.32 -0.86 13.07
C THR A 103 -0.78 -1.77 13.58
N PHE A 104 -1.73 -2.14 12.71
CA PHE A 104 -2.92 -2.88 13.12
C PHE A 104 -2.72 -4.39 13.15
N VAL A 105 -1.74 -4.98 12.44
CA VAL A 105 -1.50 -6.43 12.51
C VAL A 105 -0.99 -6.86 13.89
N PRO A 106 0.05 -6.23 14.47
CA PRO A 106 0.50 -6.58 15.82
C PRO A 106 -0.59 -6.34 16.87
N LEU A 107 -1.35 -5.25 16.70
CA LEU A 107 -2.49 -4.94 17.57
C LEU A 107 -3.58 -6.01 17.48
N ALA A 108 -3.96 -6.43 16.27
CA ALA A 108 -4.95 -7.47 16.05
C ALA A 108 -4.52 -8.80 16.67
N ILE A 109 -3.25 -9.17 16.53
CA ILE A 109 -2.68 -10.37 17.17
C ILE A 109 -2.82 -10.29 18.69
N ALA A 110 -2.38 -9.19 19.30
CA ALA A 110 -2.47 -8.99 20.75
C ALA A 110 -3.93 -9.08 21.24
N ILE A 111 -4.84 -8.40 20.55
CA ILE A 111 -6.26 -8.33 20.91
C ILE A 111 -6.95 -9.68 20.75
N LEU A 112 -6.71 -10.40 19.65
CA LEU A 112 -7.25 -11.73 19.45
C LEU A 112 -6.69 -12.73 20.46
N SER A 113 -5.45 -12.57 20.91
CA SER A 113 -4.89 -13.37 22.00
C SER A 113 -5.57 -13.06 23.34
N MET A 114 -5.78 -11.78 23.67
CA MET A 114 -6.50 -11.36 24.89
C MET A 114 -7.97 -11.83 24.89
N ALA A 115 -8.60 -11.88 23.72
CA ALA A 115 -9.98 -12.34 23.56
C ALA A 115 -10.13 -13.88 23.46
N ASP A 116 -9.05 -14.66 23.65
CA ASP A 116 -8.99 -16.12 23.45
C ASP A 116 -9.49 -16.59 22.06
N MET A 117 -9.19 -15.79 21.04
CA MET A 117 -9.61 -15.97 19.64
C MET A 117 -8.46 -16.41 18.72
N LYS A 118 -7.43 -17.10 19.24
CA LYS A 118 -6.24 -17.53 18.48
C LYS A 118 -6.56 -18.30 17.19
N ARG A 119 -7.67 -19.06 17.16
CA ARG A 119 -8.12 -19.79 15.96
C ARG A 119 -8.58 -18.87 14.82
N ALA A 120 -9.06 -17.67 15.16
CA ALA A 120 -9.52 -16.68 14.18
C ALA A 120 -8.37 -15.82 13.63
N THR A 121 -7.20 -15.80 14.30
CA THR A 121 -6.07 -14.93 13.96
C THR A 121 -5.71 -14.96 12.48
N ILE A 122 -5.48 -16.14 11.90
CA ILE A 122 -5.12 -16.23 10.47
C ILE A 122 -6.21 -15.60 9.58
N GLY A 123 -7.47 -15.95 9.81
CA GLY A 123 -8.59 -15.44 9.02
C GLY A 123 -8.75 -13.93 9.13
N VAL A 124 -8.64 -13.38 10.35
CA VAL A 124 -8.66 -11.93 10.56
C VAL A 124 -7.49 -11.27 9.85
N LEU A 125 -6.26 -11.74 10.04
CA LEU A 125 -5.08 -11.12 9.44
C LEU A 125 -5.11 -11.13 7.91
N VAL A 126 -5.54 -12.23 7.29
CA VAL A 126 -5.68 -12.31 5.83
C VAL A 126 -6.75 -11.33 5.33
N LEU A 127 -7.93 -11.30 5.96
CA LEU A 127 -8.98 -10.34 5.59
C LEU A 127 -8.58 -8.90 5.89
N GLN A 128 -7.75 -8.69 6.90
CA GLN A 128 -7.18 -7.39 7.25
C GLN A 128 -6.21 -6.90 6.18
N THR A 129 -5.38 -7.78 5.62
CA THR A 129 -4.55 -7.48 4.43
C THR A 129 -5.42 -7.12 3.23
N VAL A 130 -6.45 -7.93 2.94
CA VAL A 130 -7.37 -7.66 1.83
C VAL A 130 -8.05 -6.30 2.00
N ALA A 131 -8.58 -6.03 3.19
CA ALA A 131 -9.28 -4.79 3.49
C ALA A 131 -8.33 -3.58 3.43
N ALA A 132 -7.08 -3.71 3.90
CA ALA A 132 -6.07 -2.66 3.73
C ALA A 132 -5.78 -2.36 2.25
N ASN A 133 -5.64 -3.40 1.42
CA ASN A 133 -5.43 -3.22 -0.03
C ASN A 133 -6.66 -2.58 -0.69
N VAL A 134 -7.87 -3.14 -0.51
CA VAL A 134 -9.11 -2.58 -1.09
C VAL A 134 -9.33 -1.13 -0.64
N GLY A 135 -9.05 -0.84 0.63
CA GLY A 135 -9.17 0.52 1.17
C GLY A 135 -8.21 1.49 0.50
N SER A 136 -6.95 1.12 0.31
CA SER A 136 -5.96 2.02 -0.29
C SER A 136 -6.18 2.32 -1.77
N PHE A 137 -7.03 1.57 -2.48
CA PHE A 137 -7.32 1.81 -3.89
C PHE A 137 -7.94 3.20 -4.10
N LEU A 138 -8.87 3.61 -3.24
CA LEU A 138 -9.71 4.79 -3.46
C LEU A 138 -8.96 6.13 -3.38
N THR A 139 -7.73 6.16 -2.88
CA THR A 139 -6.96 7.40 -2.72
C THR A 139 -5.58 7.31 -3.36
N PRO A 140 -5.10 8.38 -4.02
CA PRO A 140 -3.78 8.38 -4.65
C PRO A 140 -2.65 8.00 -3.69
N PHE A 141 -2.66 8.56 -2.48
CA PHE A 141 -1.64 8.31 -1.46
C PHE A 141 -1.90 7.03 -0.64
N GLY A 142 -2.95 6.28 -0.94
CA GLY A 142 -3.25 5.00 -0.30
C GLY A 142 -2.20 3.94 -0.65
N ASN A 143 -1.69 3.93 -1.87
CA ASN A 143 -0.57 3.05 -2.26
C ASN A 143 0.46 3.82 -3.09
N PRO A 144 1.73 3.40 -3.05
CA PRO A 144 2.77 4.07 -3.83
C PRO A 144 2.55 4.03 -5.36
N HIS A 145 1.98 2.97 -5.94
CA HIS A 145 1.69 2.91 -7.38
C HIS A 145 0.47 3.75 -7.77
N ASN A 146 -0.51 3.88 -6.88
CA ASN A 146 -1.67 4.76 -7.07
C ASN A 146 -1.22 6.22 -7.17
N LEU A 147 -0.31 6.63 -6.28
CA LEU A 147 0.24 7.98 -6.29
C LEU A 147 1.03 8.24 -7.58
N TYR A 148 1.79 7.25 -8.04
CA TYR A 148 2.54 7.35 -9.29
C TYR A 148 1.61 7.58 -10.48
N ILE A 149 0.58 6.73 -10.67
CA ILE A 149 -0.39 6.93 -11.76
C ILE A 149 -1.10 8.28 -11.62
N PHE A 150 -1.49 8.67 -10.41
CA PHE A 150 -2.15 9.95 -10.19
C PHE A 150 -1.28 11.16 -10.55
N ASN A 151 0.04 11.09 -10.36
CA ASN A 151 0.95 12.15 -10.80
C ASN A 151 1.09 12.25 -12.33
N LEU A 152 0.51 11.30 -13.08
CA LEU A 152 0.43 11.32 -14.55
C LEU A 152 -0.89 11.92 -15.05
N LYS A 153 -1.76 12.40 -14.16
CA LYS A 153 -3.08 12.94 -14.52
C LYS A 153 -3.03 14.10 -15.52
N ASP A 154 -2.00 14.93 -15.51
CA ASP A 154 -1.82 16.01 -16.48
C ASP A 154 -1.44 15.48 -17.87
N ALA A 155 -0.66 14.39 -17.94
CA ALA A 155 -0.33 13.74 -19.21
C ALA A 155 -1.54 13.05 -19.83
N TYR A 156 -2.36 12.43 -18.98
CA TYR A 156 -3.51 11.64 -19.41
C TYR A 156 -4.84 12.39 -19.38
N GLY A 157 -4.85 13.64 -18.89
CA GLY A 157 -6.02 14.51 -18.87
C GLY A 157 -7.16 14.03 -17.97
N PHE A 158 -6.86 13.38 -16.83
CA PHE A 158 -7.88 12.94 -15.87
C PHE A 158 -7.83 13.74 -14.56
N THR A 159 -8.91 13.70 -13.78
CA THR A 159 -9.04 14.40 -12.50
C THR A 159 -9.10 13.42 -11.32
N LEU A 160 -9.06 13.94 -10.08
CA LEU A 160 -9.34 13.12 -8.89
C LEU A 160 -10.71 12.43 -8.98
N TRP A 161 -11.70 13.10 -9.59
CA TRP A 161 -13.02 12.53 -9.77
C TRP A 161 -12.98 11.32 -10.72
N ASP A 162 -12.33 11.44 -11.88
CA ASP A 162 -12.21 10.34 -12.84
C ASP A 162 -11.48 9.14 -12.23
N TYR A 163 -10.40 9.43 -11.48
CA TYR A 163 -9.65 8.44 -10.71
C TYR A 163 -10.54 7.67 -9.74
N GLU A 164 -11.30 8.37 -8.88
CA GLU A 164 -12.17 7.74 -7.89
C GLU A 164 -13.32 6.95 -8.54
N MET A 165 -13.95 7.50 -9.59
CA MET A 165 -15.10 6.88 -10.25
C MET A 165 -14.76 5.54 -10.89
N VAL A 166 -13.59 5.45 -11.54
CA VAL A 166 -13.09 4.21 -12.14
C VAL A 166 -12.84 3.12 -11.07
N LEU A 167 -12.47 3.51 -9.85
CA LEU A 167 -12.16 2.58 -8.76
C LEU A 167 -13.36 2.18 -7.90
N ILE A 168 -14.42 3.00 -7.85
CA ILE A 168 -15.61 2.75 -7.01
C ILE A 168 -16.20 1.34 -7.22
N PRO A 169 -16.43 0.83 -8.46
CA PRO A 169 -16.97 -0.51 -8.65
C PRO A 169 -16.09 -1.61 -8.03
N ILE A 170 -14.78 -1.49 -8.19
CA ILE A 170 -13.79 -2.43 -7.67
C ILE A 170 -13.72 -2.37 -6.15
N VAL A 171 -13.67 -1.17 -5.57
CA VAL A 171 -13.64 -0.95 -4.12
C VAL A 171 -14.93 -1.43 -3.48
N ALA A 172 -16.08 -1.13 -4.07
CA ALA A 172 -17.38 -1.56 -3.57
C ALA A 172 -17.50 -3.09 -3.56
N MET A 173 -17.16 -3.75 -4.68
CA MET A 173 -17.18 -5.21 -4.76
C MET A 173 -16.19 -5.84 -3.78
N GLY A 174 -14.95 -5.33 -3.72
CA GLY A 174 -13.94 -5.80 -2.78
C GLY A 174 -14.40 -5.67 -1.32
N THR A 175 -15.08 -4.57 -1.00
CA THR A 175 -15.66 -4.31 0.32
C THR A 175 -16.76 -5.29 0.66
N VAL A 176 -17.69 -5.53 -0.26
CA VAL A 176 -18.75 -6.54 -0.09
C VAL A 176 -18.13 -7.93 0.15
N MET A 177 -17.10 -8.30 -0.61
CA MET A 177 -16.44 -9.60 -0.51
C MET A 177 -15.78 -9.82 0.84
N PHE A 178 -14.90 -8.92 1.31
CA PHE A 178 -14.22 -9.14 2.60
C PHE A 178 -15.20 -9.05 3.78
N LEU A 179 -16.24 -8.19 3.69
CA LEU A 179 -17.28 -8.12 4.71
C LEU A 179 -18.11 -9.41 4.74
N ALA A 180 -18.52 -9.95 3.59
CA ALA A 180 -19.24 -11.22 3.52
C ALA A 180 -18.43 -12.36 4.15
N MET A 181 -17.13 -12.47 3.82
CA MET A 181 -16.22 -13.44 4.44
C MET A 181 -16.10 -13.23 5.96
N THR A 182 -16.09 -11.97 6.42
CA THR A 182 -16.08 -11.64 7.85
C THR A 182 -17.37 -12.05 8.55
N LEU A 183 -18.53 -11.88 7.91
CA LEU A 183 -19.84 -12.25 8.46
C LEU A 183 -20.00 -13.77 8.64
N MET A 184 -19.32 -14.57 7.81
CA MET A 184 -19.24 -16.03 7.93
C MET A 184 -18.42 -16.49 9.14
N MET A 185 -17.64 -15.61 9.77
CA MET A 185 -16.90 -15.94 10.99
C MET A 185 -17.85 -16.19 12.17
N ARG A 186 -17.43 -17.10 13.06
CA ARG A 186 -18.24 -17.52 14.21
C ARG A 186 -18.54 -16.34 15.13
N ASN A 187 -19.83 -16.16 15.43
CA ASN A 187 -20.30 -15.12 16.33
C ASN A 187 -20.64 -15.69 17.70
N LYS A 188 -20.05 -15.12 18.75
CA LYS A 188 -20.37 -15.40 20.15
C LYS A 188 -20.38 -14.08 20.94
N PRO A 189 -21.17 -13.99 22.01
CA PRO A 189 -21.04 -12.90 22.98
C PRO A 189 -19.60 -12.83 23.47
N LEU A 190 -19.07 -11.61 23.54
CA LEU A 190 -17.71 -11.35 23.99
C LEU A 190 -17.77 -10.30 25.09
N LYS A 191 -17.19 -10.63 26.25
CA LYS A 191 -16.90 -9.65 27.30
C LYS A 191 -15.45 -9.23 27.11
N PHE A 192 -15.24 -8.18 26.33
CA PHE A 192 -13.92 -7.64 26.03
C PHE A 192 -13.91 -6.15 26.36
N GLY A 193 -12.89 -5.72 27.08
CA GLY A 193 -12.60 -4.33 27.38
C GLY A 193 -11.10 -4.13 27.37
N MET A 194 -10.63 -3.00 26.84
CA MET A 194 -9.24 -2.61 27.03
C MET A 194 -9.12 -1.88 28.36
N ASP A 195 -8.52 -2.54 29.35
CA ASP A 195 -8.38 -2.00 30.70
C ASP A 195 -7.39 -0.82 30.80
N GLN A 196 -6.52 -0.63 29.81
CA GLN A 196 -5.52 0.44 29.80
C GLN A 196 -5.85 1.53 28.79
N GLU A 197 -6.05 2.76 29.27
CA GLU A 197 -6.22 3.91 28.39
C GLU A 197 -4.92 4.24 27.65
N ILE A 198 -4.97 4.21 26.32
CA ILE A 198 -3.87 4.67 25.47
C ILE A 198 -3.94 6.19 25.45
N ASN A 199 -2.84 6.87 25.76
CA ASN A 199 -2.76 8.33 25.72
C ASN A 199 -1.99 8.81 24.50
N ILE A 200 -2.50 9.88 23.90
CA ILE A 200 -1.79 10.63 22.87
C ILE A 200 -0.68 11.42 23.56
N LYS A 201 0.57 11.26 23.08
CA LYS A 201 1.75 11.84 23.75
C LYS A 201 1.76 13.38 23.75
N ASN A 202 1.28 14.02 22.68
CA ASN A 202 1.18 15.48 22.59
C ASN A 202 0.07 15.90 21.60
N LYS A 203 -1.02 16.50 22.11
CA LYS A 203 -2.18 16.90 21.30
C LYS A 203 -1.86 18.02 20.31
N THR A 204 -1.02 18.98 20.69
CA THR A 204 -0.60 20.09 19.82
C THR A 204 0.23 19.57 18.65
N THR A 205 1.18 18.68 18.91
CA THR A 205 1.98 18.04 17.86
C THR A 205 1.09 17.26 16.89
N VAL A 206 0.12 16.49 17.40
CA VAL A 206 -0.84 15.77 16.54
C VAL A 206 -1.65 16.73 15.69
N PHE A 207 -2.15 17.83 16.26
CA PHE A 207 -2.88 18.84 15.49
C PHE A 207 -2.04 19.40 14.33
N ILE A 208 -0.77 19.73 14.58
CA ILE A 208 0.13 20.21 13.53
C ILE A 208 0.39 19.12 12.48
N ILE A 209 0.62 17.86 12.88
CA ILE A 209 0.80 16.76 11.92
C ILE A 209 -0.44 16.57 11.05
N LEU A 210 -1.65 16.69 11.61
CA LEU A 210 -2.90 16.62 10.84
C LEU A 210 -3.05 17.82 9.88
N ALA A 211 -2.63 19.01 10.29
CA ALA A 211 -2.61 20.17 9.39
C ALA A 211 -1.61 19.97 8.23
N LEU A 212 -0.41 19.43 8.52
CA LEU A 212 0.56 19.06 7.48
C LEU A 212 0.03 17.95 6.56
N PHE A 213 -0.76 17.01 7.09
CA PHE A 213 -1.43 15.99 6.28
C PHE A 213 -2.44 16.59 5.31
N ILE A 214 -3.29 17.51 5.78
CA ILE A 214 -4.22 18.25 4.91
C ILE A 214 -3.44 19.03 3.85
N LEU A 215 -2.35 19.69 4.23
CA LEU A 215 -1.48 20.40 3.28
C LEU A 215 -0.91 19.47 2.21
N ALA A 216 -0.46 18.27 2.59
CA ALA A 216 0.00 17.24 1.65
C ALA A 216 -1.11 16.78 0.70
N ILE A 217 -2.35 16.59 1.20
CA ILE A 217 -3.50 16.26 0.34
C ILE A 217 -3.76 17.38 -0.67
N ILE A 218 -3.82 18.64 -0.22
CA ILE A 218 -4.00 19.83 -1.08
C ILE A 218 -2.92 19.92 -2.17
N THR A 219 -1.71 19.48 -1.84
CA THR A 219 -0.59 19.42 -2.79
C THR A 219 -0.79 18.35 -3.85
N VAL A 220 -1.26 17.16 -3.47
CA VAL A 220 -1.55 16.06 -4.40
C VAL A 220 -2.62 16.47 -5.42
N ILE A 221 -3.61 17.26 -5.03
CA ILE A 221 -4.65 17.80 -5.94
C ILE A 221 -4.22 19.11 -6.66
N ASP A 222 -2.91 19.39 -6.75
CA ASP A 222 -2.24 20.48 -7.47
C ASP A 222 -2.57 21.92 -7.08
N PHE A 223 -3.14 22.14 -5.90
CA PHE A 223 -3.35 23.51 -5.43
C PHE A 223 -2.05 24.18 -4.93
N ILE A 224 -1.03 23.39 -4.60
CA ILE A 224 0.26 23.85 -4.08
C ILE A 224 1.38 23.04 -4.74
N PRO A 225 2.48 23.67 -5.20
CA PRO A 225 3.61 22.94 -5.76
C PRO A 225 4.27 22.01 -4.73
N PHE A 226 4.55 20.76 -5.12
CA PHE A 226 5.05 19.74 -4.20
C PHE A 226 6.32 20.15 -3.43
N TYR A 227 7.26 20.84 -4.09
CA TYR A 227 8.53 21.24 -3.48
C TYR A 227 8.35 22.22 -2.30
N VAL A 228 7.30 23.05 -2.33
CA VAL A 228 6.98 23.97 -1.22
C VAL A 228 6.52 23.17 -0.01
N THR A 229 5.58 22.25 -0.22
CA THR A 229 5.01 21.43 0.85
C THR A 229 6.04 20.49 1.45
N VAL A 230 6.91 19.89 0.63
CA VAL A 230 8.03 19.05 1.09
C VAL A 230 8.92 19.84 2.05
N LEU A 231 9.30 21.06 1.67
CA LEU A 231 10.15 21.91 2.50
C LEU A 231 9.47 22.25 3.83
N ILE A 232 8.20 22.63 3.80
CA ILE A 232 7.41 22.93 5.01
C ILE A 232 7.37 21.72 5.95
N ILE A 233 7.07 20.53 5.41
CA ILE A 233 6.98 19.29 6.20
C ILE A 233 8.35 18.95 6.80
N ILE A 234 9.42 19.01 6.02
CA ILE A 234 10.79 18.75 6.51
C ILE A 234 11.14 19.71 7.66
N VAL A 235 10.94 21.01 7.47
CA VAL A 235 11.26 22.03 8.48
C VAL A 235 10.41 21.82 9.74
N ALA A 236 9.11 21.56 9.60
CA ALA A 236 8.22 21.30 10.73
C ALA A 236 8.67 20.08 11.53
N PHE A 237 9.01 18.96 10.88
CA PHE A 237 9.50 17.77 11.57
C PHE A 237 10.90 17.94 12.15
N LEU A 238 11.79 18.73 11.53
CA LEU A 238 13.10 19.05 12.11
C LEU A 238 12.97 19.82 13.42
N ILE A 239 12.01 20.75 13.50
CA ILE A 239 11.76 21.56 14.69
C ILE A 239 11.04 20.74 15.77
N MET A 240 9.97 20.02 15.39
CA MET A 240 9.09 19.38 16.35
C MET A 240 9.57 18.00 16.80
N MET A 241 10.10 17.19 15.88
CA MET A 241 10.38 15.76 16.10
C MET A 241 11.55 15.26 15.23
N PRO A 242 12.78 15.80 15.36
CA PRO A 242 13.90 15.48 14.47
C PRO A 242 14.30 13.99 14.48
N GLY A 243 13.95 13.26 15.54
CA GLY A 243 14.14 11.80 15.60
C GLY A 243 13.29 11.02 14.58
N ILE A 244 12.25 11.63 14.00
CA ILE A 244 11.34 10.97 13.06
C ILE A 244 12.04 10.57 11.76
N PHE A 245 13.02 11.34 11.33
CA PHE A 245 13.79 11.06 10.12
C PHE A 245 14.55 9.74 10.22
N LYS A 246 14.82 9.21 11.41
CA LYS A 246 15.43 7.88 11.59
C LYS A 246 14.42 6.72 11.55
N LYS A 247 13.13 7.04 11.63
CA LYS A 247 12.03 6.06 11.69
C LYS A 247 11.36 5.82 10.34
N VAL A 248 11.61 6.70 9.36
CA VAL A 248 11.12 6.55 7.99
C VAL A 248 11.83 5.40 7.28
N ASN A 249 11.06 4.60 6.53
CA ASN A 249 11.61 3.55 5.69
C ASN A 249 12.04 4.12 4.32
N TYR A 250 13.29 4.56 4.20
CA TYR A 250 13.83 5.08 2.94
C TYR A 250 14.04 4.01 1.86
N SER A 251 14.01 2.71 2.21
CA SER A 251 14.15 1.63 1.23
C SER A 251 13.07 1.71 0.16
N ILE A 252 11.84 2.14 0.50
CA ILE A 252 10.76 2.29 -0.48
C ILE A 252 11.05 3.40 -1.49
N LEU A 253 11.61 4.53 -1.06
CA LEU A 253 11.95 5.64 -1.95
C LEU A 253 13.05 5.23 -2.93
N LEU A 254 14.04 4.47 -2.46
CA LEU A 254 15.11 3.93 -3.31
C LEU A 254 14.60 2.87 -4.27
N ILE A 255 13.66 2.01 -3.85
CA ILE A 255 13.01 1.04 -4.76
C ILE A 255 12.33 1.78 -5.92
N PHE A 256 11.55 2.81 -5.64
CA PHE A 256 10.91 3.63 -6.67
C PHE A 256 11.94 4.23 -7.63
N PHE A 257 12.98 4.86 -7.09
CA PHE A 257 14.05 5.42 -7.89
C PHE A 257 14.69 4.39 -8.84
N PHE A 258 15.06 3.21 -8.33
CA PHE A 258 15.67 2.17 -9.14
C PHE A 258 14.71 1.57 -10.18
N LEU A 259 13.43 1.41 -9.84
CA LEU A 259 12.43 0.91 -10.79
C LEU A 259 12.17 1.91 -11.92
N PHE A 260 12.19 3.21 -11.64
CA PHE A 260 12.10 4.22 -12.69
C PHE A 260 13.31 4.19 -13.64
N VAL A 261 14.52 4.08 -13.09
CA VAL A 261 15.75 3.92 -13.89
C VAL A 261 15.66 2.66 -14.75
N PHE A 262 15.15 1.56 -14.19
CA PHE A 262 14.98 0.32 -14.91
C PHE A 262 13.93 0.45 -16.03
N ALA A 263 12.72 0.93 -15.72
CA ALA A 263 11.63 1.07 -16.69
C ALA A 263 12.00 1.99 -17.87
N SER A 264 12.62 3.13 -17.58
CA SER A 264 13.09 4.06 -18.61
C SER A 264 14.20 3.45 -19.49
N GLY A 265 15.05 2.57 -18.95
CA GLY A 265 15.98 1.83 -19.81
C GLY A 265 15.28 0.83 -20.75
N LEU A 266 14.21 0.16 -20.28
CA LEU A 266 13.48 -0.79 -21.12
C LEU A 266 12.73 -0.11 -22.27
N THR A 267 12.20 1.10 -22.08
CA THR A 267 11.55 1.85 -23.17
C THR A 267 12.51 2.19 -24.30
N ASN A 268 13.82 2.20 -24.04
CA ASN A 268 14.87 2.44 -25.03
C ASN A 268 15.40 1.15 -25.70
N MET A 269 14.88 -0.03 -25.34
CA MET A 269 15.24 -1.32 -25.95
C MET A 269 14.18 -1.77 -26.94
N GLU A 270 14.46 -1.69 -28.24
CA GLU A 270 13.46 -1.92 -29.32
C GLU A 270 12.69 -3.27 -29.21
N TYR A 271 13.39 -4.37 -28.91
CA TYR A 271 12.74 -5.69 -28.78
C TYR A 271 11.83 -5.76 -27.53
N VAL A 272 12.27 -5.21 -26.40
CA VAL A 272 11.46 -5.20 -25.18
C VAL A 272 10.27 -4.26 -25.35
N HIS A 273 10.50 -3.11 -25.99
CA HIS A 273 9.45 -2.14 -26.27
C HIS A 273 8.35 -2.76 -27.13
N SER A 274 8.69 -3.35 -28.28
CA SER A 274 7.69 -4.02 -29.13
C SER A 274 6.95 -5.17 -28.44
N LEU A 275 7.64 -5.97 -27.62
CA LEU A 275 7.01 -7.06 -26.86
C LEU A 275 6.00 -6.52 -25.83
N LEU A 276 6.41 -5.54 -25.02
CA LEU A 276 5.57 -4.98 -23.96
C LEU A 276 4.40 -4.19 -24.56
N THR A 277 4.62 -3.39 -25.60
CA THR A 277 3.54 -2.72 -26.33
C THR A 277 2.53 -3.75 -26.86
N GLY A 278 2.98 -4.86 -27.47
CA GLY A 278 2.06 -5.89 -27.95
C GLY A 278 1.24 -6.58 -26.85
N LEU A 279 1.80 -6.76 -25.65
CA LEU A 279 1.04 -7.28 -24.50
C LEU A 279 0.04 -6.25 -23.96
N MET A 280 0.44 -4.98 -23.92
CA MET A 280 -0.42 -3.90 -23.47
C MET A 280 -1.55 -3.58 -24.47
N ASP A 281 -1.31 -3.73 -25.77
CA ASP A 281 -2.35 -3.62 -26.81
C ASP A 281 -3.38 -4.76 -26.72
N TRP A 282 -2.96 -5.93 -26.23
CA TRP A 282 -3.86 -7.07 -26.03
C TRP A 282 -4.82 -6.84 -24.87
N ASP A 283 -4.28 -6.58 -23.67
CA ASP A 283 -5.07 -6.28 -22.48
C ASP A 283 -4.18 -5.63 -21.39
N PRO A 284 -4.22 -4.30 -21.21
CA PRO A 284 -3.41 -3.62 -20.20
C PRO A 284 -3.70 -4.08 -18.77
N MET A 285 -4.97 -4.37 -18.46
CA MET A 285 -5.42 -4.75 -17.12
C MET A 285 -4.90 -6.16 -16.77
N LEU A 286 -5.16 -7.17 -17.60
CA LEU A 286 -4.68 -8.53 -17.35
C LEU A 286 -3.16 -8.61 -17.39
N THR A 287 -2.52 -7.91 -18.33
CA THR A 287 -1.06 -7.89 -18.38
C THR A 287 -0.48 -7.36 -17.08
N THR A 288 -1.10 -6.33 -16.49
CA THR A 288 -0.68 -5.77 -15.21
C THR A 288 -1.00 -6.71 -14.03
N VAL A 289 -2.16 -7.36 -14.01
CA VAL A 289 -2.52 -8.38 -12.98
C VAL A 289 -1.52 -9.54 -12.99
N ILE A 290 -1.23 -10.09 -14.17
CA ILE A 290 -0.33 -11.22 -14.35
C ILE A 290 1.09 -10.85 -13.94
N THR A 291 1.58 -9.71 -14.41
CA THR A 291 2.93 -9.22 -14.06
C THR A 291 3.08 -9.00 -12.55
N SER A 292 2.02 -8.48 -11.91
CA SER A 292 2.00 -8.27 -10.46
C SER A 292 2.22 -9.55 -9.67
N GLN A 293 1.78 -10.71 -10.16
CA GLN A 293 1.99 -11.99 -9.47
C GLN A 293 3.46 -12.37 -9.29
N PHE A 294 4.35 -11.82 -10.13
CA PHE A 294 5.77 -12.14 -10.15
C PHE A 294 6.64 -11.01 -9.60
N THR A 295 6.26 -9.75 -9.83
CA THR A 295 7.09 -8.59 -9.48
C THR A 295 6.52 -7.72 -8.37
N SER A 296 5.26 -7.94 -7.95
CA SER A 296 4.43 -7.04 -7.13
C SER A 296 3.74 -5.93 -7.93
N ASN A 297 2.62 -5.43 -7.39
CA ASN A 297 1.86 -4.31 -7.92
C ASN A 297 2.71 -3.07 -8.25
N VAL A 298 3.55 -2.60 -7.32
CA VAL A 298 4.38 -1.39 -7.51
C VAL A 298 5.36 -1.51 -8.70
N PRO A 299 6.24 -2.53 -8.76
CA PRO A 299 7.11 -2.71 -9.91
C PRO A 299 6.37 -2.95 -11.22
N SER A 300 5.22 -3.65 -11.18
CA SER A 300 4.42 -3.88 -12.39
C SER A 300 3.88 -2.60 -12.99
N THR A 301 3.33 -1.71 -12.16
CA THR A 301 2.83 -0.41 -12.62
C THR A 301 3.94 0.41 -13.27
N ILE A 302 5.08 0.57 -12.59
CA ILE A 302 6.20 1.38 -13.09
C ILE A 302 6.78 0.77 -14.38
N LEU A 303 6.80 -0.56 -14.49
CA LEU A 303 7.28 -1.26 -15.67
C LEU A 303 6.35 -1.11 -16.87
N LEU A 304 5.03 -1.24 -16.68
CA LEU A 304 4.08 -1.40 -17.78
C LEU A 304 3.42 -0.09 -18.22
N GLN A 305 3.26 0.87 -17.31
CA GLN A 305 2.63 2.16 -17.62
C GLN A 305 3.25 2.87 -18.84
N PRO A 306 4.58 2.87 -19.06
CA PRO A 306 5.16 3.55 -20.23
C PRO A 306 4.77 2.96 -21.60
N PHE A 307 4.10 1.81 -21.64
CA PHE A 307 3.76 1.08 -22.87
C PHE A 307 2.25 1.14 -23.19
N THR A 308 1.47 1.95 -22.48
CA THR A 308 0.04 2.17 -22.75
C THR A 308 -0.42 3.56 -22.32
N ASP A 309 -1.46 4.06 -22.96
CA ASP A 309 -2.16 5.27 -22.51
C ASP A 309 -3.36 4.97 -21.59
N ASP A 310 -3.72 3.69 -21.42
CA ASP A 310 -4.82 3.26 -20.55
C ASP A 310 -4.38 3.22 -19.08
N TRP A 311 -4.25 4.41 -18.50
CA TRP A 311 -3.88 4.59 -17.09
C TRP A 311 -4.84 3.86 -16.13
N ALA A 312 -6.13 3.79 -16.47
CA ALA A 312 -7.17 3.19 -15.65
C ALA A 312 -7.00 1.67 -15.58
N ALA A 313 -6.74 1.03 -16.71
CA ALA A 313 -6.48 -0.40 -16.78
C ALA A 313 -5.19 -0.79 -16.06
N VAL A 314 -4.12 -0.01 -16.16
CA VAL A 314 -2.88 -0.27 -15.41
C VAL A 314 -3.08 -0.07 -13.90
N LEU A 315 -3.79 1.00 -13.50
CA LEU A 315 -4.10 1.27 -12.11
C LEU A 315 -4.92 0.14 -11.48
N ILE A 316 -6.07 -0.19 -12.08
CA ILE A 316 -6.94 -1.27 -11.60
C ILE A 316 -6.23 -2.62 -11.69
N GLY A 317 -5.50 -2.86 -12.77
CA GLY A 317 -4.74 -4.09 -12.96
C GLY A 317 -3.66 -4.30 -11.89
N ALA A 318 -3.03 -3.22 -11.42
CA ALA A 318 -2.06 -3.29 -10.32
C ALA A 318 -2.75 -3.45 -8.95
N ASP A 319 -3.88 -2.77 -8.73
CA ASP A 319 -4.67 -2.90 -7.51
C ASP A 319 -5.23 -4.32 -7.35
N ILE A 320 -5.90 -4.85 -8.38
CA ILE A 320 -6.36 -6.25 -8.44
C ILE A 320 -5.16 -7.20 -8.42
N GLY A 321 -4.10 -6.89 -9.16
CA GLY A 321 -2.86 -7.65 -9.21
C GLY A 321 -2.15 -7.76 -7.86
N GLY A 322 -2.46 -6.88 -6.90
CA GLY A 322 -2.00 -6.97 -5.51
C GLY A 322 -2.59 -8.15 -4.74
N PHE A 323 -3.64 -8.79 -5.26
CA PHE A 323 -4.14 -10.07 -4.77
C PHE A 323 -3.47 -11.23 -5.52
N GLY A 324 -3.52 -12.42 -4.93
CA GLY A 324 -3.05 -13.67 -5.52
C GLY A 324 -1.92 -14.27 -4.70
N THR A 325 -0.69 -14.22 -5.21
CA THR A 325 0.48 -14.72 -4.48
C THR A 325 0.89 -13.74 -3.35
N PRO A 326 1.58 -14.21 -2.29
CA PRO A 326 2.10 -13.29 -1.27
C PRO A 326 3.08 -12.25 -1.84
N ILE A 327 3.77 -12.58 -2.93
CA ILE A 327 4.76 -11.70 -3.57
C ILE A 327 4.08 -10.56 -4.31
N ALA A 328 2.81 -10.74 -4.70
CA ALA A 328 2.08 -9.80 -5.54
C ALA A 328 1.81 -8.44 -4.87
N SER A 329 1.93 -8.36 -3.54
CA SER A 329 1.82 -7.12 -2.79
C SER A 329 2.71 -7.12 -1.55
N MET A 330 3.42 -6.01 -1.33
CA MET A 330 4.23 -5.79 -0.12
C MET A 330 3.41 -5.88 1.17
N ALA A 331 2.15 -5.44 1.15
CA ALA A 331 1.22 -5.57 2.26
C ALA A 331 1.01 -7.02 2.71
N SER A 332 0.92 -7.94 1.75
CA SER A 332 0.79 -9.39 2.00
C SER A 332 2.03 -9.95 2.70
N ILE A 333 3.22 -9.51 2.28
CA ILE A 333 4.49 -9.89 2.90
C ILE A 333 4.63 -9.31 4.30
N ILE A 334 4.23 -8.05 4.53
CA ILE A 334 4.26 -7.42 5.84
C ILE A 334 3.42 -8.23 6.83
N THR A 335 2.17 -8.54 6.46
CA THR A 335 1.25 -9.28 7.33
C THR A 335 1.78 -10.69 7.62
N LEU A 336 2.29 -11.38 6.59
CA LEU A 336 2.93 -12.69 6.75
C LEU A 336 4.15 -12.61 7.69
N LYS A 337 5.07 -11.67 7.47
CA LYS A 337 6.27 -11.50 8.30
C LYS A 337 5.92 -11.24 9.75
N LEU A 338 4.93 -10.40 10.03
CA LEU A 338 4.46 -10.10 11.38
C LEU A 338 3.80 -11.32 12.03
N TYR A 339 2.98 -12.08 11.30
CA TYR A 339 2.37 -13.30 11.82
C TYR A 339 3.43 -14.37 12.16
N LEU A 340 4.48 -14.52 11.35
CA LEU A 340 5.53 -15.52 11.56
C LEU A 340 6.46 -15.20 12.75
N GLN A 341 6.35 -14.02 13.36
CA GLN A 341 7.05 -13.71 14.61
C GLN A 341 6.36 -14.32 15.83
N GLU A 342 5.12 -14.80 15.70
CA GLU A 342 4.39 -15.45 16.78
C GLU A 342 4.90 -16.87 17.05
N LYS A 343 4.98 -17.24 18.34
CA LYS A 343 5.51 -18.54 18.80
C LYS A 343 4.77 -19.75 18.21
N ASP A 344 3.45 -19.65 18.07
CA ASP A 344 2.57 -20.72 17.58
C ASP A 344 2.18 -20.53 16.10
N SER A 345 2.99 -19.79 15.33
CA SER A 345 2.69 -19.48 13.94
C SER A 345 2.82 -20.70 13.02
N SER A 346 1.96 -20.77 11.99
CA SER A 346 1.99 -21.83 10.98
C SER A 346 1.95 -21.23 9.59
N VAL A 347 3.12 -21.19 8.93
CA VAL A 347 3.27 -20.72 7.53
C VAL A 347 2.28 -21.46 6.62
N ARG A 348 2.16 -22.78 6.76
CA ARG A 348 1.29 -23.62 5.92
C ARG A 348 -0.18 -23.24 6.06
N ASN A 349 -0.67 -23.08 7.29
CA ASN A 349 -2.08 -22.74 7.53
C ASN A 349 -2.38 -21.30 7.09
N TYR A 350 -1.44 -20.38 7.32
CA TYR A 350 -1.56 -19.02 6.84
C TYR A 350 -1.65 -18.98 5.31
N LEU A 351 -0.69 -19.59 4.60
CA LEU A 351 -0.65 -19.58 3.14
C LEU A 351 -1.88 -20.25 2.52
N LYS A 352 -2.42 -21.30 3.14
CA LYS A 352 -3.68 -21.92 2.68
C LYS A 352 -4.84 -20.93 2.71
N VAL A 353 -5.10 -20.30 3.87
CA VAL A 353 -6.21 -19.34 4.02
C VAL A 353 -5.96 -18.13 3.12
N PHE A 354 -4.71 -17.64 3.10
CA PHE A 354 -4.29 -16.52 2.26
C PHE A 354 -4.60 -16.78 0.79
N LEU A 355 -4.13 -17.91 0.22
CA LEU A 355 -4.32 -18.21 -1.19
C LEU A 355 -5.81 -18.39 -1.54
N ILE A 356 -6.58 -19.07 -0.68
CA ILE A 356 -8.03 -19.23 -0.92
C ILE A 356 -8.71 -17.87 -1.02
N VAL A 357 -8.49 -16.99 -0.03
CA VAL A 357 -9.11 -15.66 0.00
C VAL A 357 -8.64 -14.81 -1.19
N ASN A 358 -7.33 -14.75 -1.43
CA ASN A 358 -6.76 -13.89 -2.46
C ASN A 358 -7.09 -14.32 -3.89
N ILE A 359 -7.10 -15.64 -4.18
CA ILE A 359 -7.55 -16.15 -5.47
C ILE A 359 -9.05 -15.88 -5.65
N THR A 360 -9.84 -15.97 -4.57
CA THR A 360 -11.27 -15.61 -4.62
C THR A 360 -11.44 -14.13 -4.94
N MET A 361 -10.63 -13.24 -4.37
CA MET A 361 -10.64 -11.81 -4.71
C MET A 361 -10.31 -11.60 -6.19
N LEU A 362 -9.25 -12.22 -6.72
CA LEU A 362 -8.90 -12.14 -8.15
C LEU A 362 -10.06 -12.61 -9.05
N ALA A 363 -10.62 -13.79 -8.74
CA ALA A 363 -11.68 -14.40 -9.53
C ALA A 363 -12.96 -13.55 -9.60
N VAL A 364 -13.20 -12.68 -8.62
CA VAL A 364 -14.36 -11.78 -8.58
C VAL A 364 -14.04 -10.40 -9.12
N LEU A 365 -12.89 -9.81 -8.77
CA LEU A 365 -12.56 -8.45 -9.15
C LEU A 365 -12.16 -8.32 -10.63
N ILE A 366 -11.51 -9.32 -11.21
CA ILE A 366 -11.17 -9.31 -12.66
C ILE A 366 -12.44 -9.21 -13.51
N PRO A 367 -13.48 -10.05 -13.35
CA PRO A 367 -14.75 -9.85 -14.07
C PRO A 367 -15.45 -8.54 -13.74
N THR A 368 -15.32 -8.05 -12.50
CA THR A 368 -15.95 -6.78 -12.08
C THR A 368 -15.41 -5.61 -12.91
N TYR A 369 -14.11 -5.58 -13.20
CA TYR A 369 -13.51 -4.61 -14.12
C TYR A 369 -14.22 -4.64 -15.47
N TYR A 370 -14.21 -5.76 -16.18
CA TYR A 370 -14.79 -5.85 -17.54
C TYR A 370 -16.30 -5.61 -17.65
N ILE A 371 -17.02 -5.68 -16.53
CA ILE A 371 -18.47 -5.46 -16.51
C ILE A 371 -18.80 -3.98 -16.25
N PHE A 372 -18.02 -3.30 -15.41
CA PHE A 372 -18.39 -2.00 -14.84
C PHE A 372 -17.45 -0.85 -15.18
N VAL A 373 -16.26 -1.13 -15.73
CA VAL A 373 -15.24 -0.17 -16.14
C VAL A 373 -15.01 -0.37 -17.63
#